data_AF-A0A927IF12-F1
#
_entry.id   AF-A0A927IF12-F1
#
_cell.length_a   1.000
_cell.length_b   1.000
_cell.length_c   1.000
_cell.angle_alpha   90.00
_cell.angle_beta   90.00
_cell.angle_gamma   90.00
#
_symmetry.space_group_name_H-M   'P 1'
#
loop_
_entity.id
_entity.type
_entity.pdbx_description
1 polymer ?
#
loop_
_entity_poly.entity_id
_entity_poly.type
_entity_poly.pdbx_seq_one_letter_code
_entity_poly.pdbx_strand_id
1 'polypeptide(L)'
;MVLRLVLGTVFTAMAVGQLASFGAMPEILAAYEVVEGGAATALAVTLIAGELLCGLWFLLRPRSSARTPVWVYTGVSLLWAGLAVQGFLRGLTVENCGCFGTYLTQSLGWPVLVQDGLLLVYAGVLLRGVRRQGSAPRTHSSDTKVDSP
;
A
#
# COMPACT_ATOMS: atom_id res chain seq x y z
N MET A 1 -15.20 6.56 3.90
CA MET A 1 -15.38 5.20 4.44
C MET A 1 -15.30 4.15 3.33
N VAL A 2 -16.14 4.26 2.29
CA VAL A 2 -16.15 3.33 1.15
C VAL A 2 -14.75 3.11 0.55
N LEU A 3 -14.00 4.17 0.26
CA LEU A 3 -12.64 4.06 -0.28
C LEU A 3 -11.72 3.18 0.58
N ARG A 4 -11.76 3.34 1.91
CA ARG A 4 -10.93 2.53 2.82
C ARG A 4 -11.36 1.07 2.81
N LEU A 5 -12.66 0.79 2.77
CA LEU A 5 -13.15 -0.59 2.68
C LEU A 5 -12.72 -1.23 1.36
N VAL A 6 -12.89 -0.53 0.23
CA VAL A 6 -12.46 -1.02 -1.09
C VAL A 6 -10.95 -1.28 -1.11
N LEU A 7 -10.13 -0.31 -0.70
CA LEU A 7 -8.68 -0.47 -0.64
C LEU A 7 -8.27 -1.58 0.34
N GLY A 8 -8.96 -1.67 1.48
CA GLY A 8 -8.77 -2.72 2.47
C GLY A 8 -9.02 -4.11 1.89
N THR A 9 -10.13 -4.29 1.19
CA THR A 9 -10.47 -5.55 0.50
C THR A 9 -9.43 -5.89 -0.55
N VAL A 10 -9.04 -4.94 -1.40
CA VAL A 10 -8.05 -5.16 -2.46
C VAL A 10 -6.71 -5.58 -1.88
N PHE A 11 -6.16 -4.82 -0.92
CA PHE A 11 -4.84 -5.12 -0.34
C PHE A 11 -4.83 -6.40 0.48
N THR A 12 -5.93 -6.71 1.18
CA THR A 12 -6.05 -8.02 1.86
C THR A 12 -6.13 -9.16 0.84
N ALA A 13 -6.85 -9.00 -0.27
CA ALA A 13 -6.91 -10.02 -1.32
C ALA A 13 -5.55 -10.23 -2.00
N MET A 14 -4.80 -9.15 -2.27
CA MET A 14 -3.42 -9.20 -2.76
C MET A 14 -2.52 -10.00 -1.83
N ALA A 15 -2.48 -9.62 -0.55
CA ALA A 15 -1.66 -10.29 0.46
C ALA A 15 -2.01 -11.78 0.61
N VAL A 16 -3.30 -12.14 0.57
CA VAL A 16 -3.75 -13.53 0.63
C VAL A 16 -3.27 -14.31 -0.59
N GLY A 17 -3.40 -13.74 -1.80
CA GLY A 17 -2.91 -14.36 -3.03
C GLY A 17 -1.39 -14.58 -3.00
N GLN A 18 -0.64 -13.55 -2.61
CA GLN A 18 0.82 -13.60 -2.48
C GLN A 18 1.28 -14.58 -1.40
N LEU A 19 0.58 -14.69 -0.27
CA LEU A 19 0.89 -15.63 0.81
C LEU A 19 0.62 -17.08 0.37
N ALA A 20 -0.48 -17.32 -0.34
CA ALA A 20 -0.81 -18.63 -0.90
C ALA A 20 0.20 -19.07 -1.97
N SER A 21 0.80 -18.13 -2.70
CA SER A 21 1.85 -18.39 -3.69
C SER A 21 3.25 -17.97 -3.22
N PHE A 22 3.52 -17.97 -1.92
CA PHE A 22 4.75 -17.39 -1.37
C PHE A 22 6.02 -18.00 -1.97
N GLY A 23 6.01 -19.31 -2.27
CA GLY A 23 7.15 -19.99 -2.89
C GLY A 23 7.54 -19.45 -4.27
N ALA A 24 6.60 -18.87 -5.02
CA ALA A 24 6.84 -18.30 -6.35
C ALA A 24 7.16 -16.79 -6.31
N MET A 25 6.85 -16.11 -5.21
CA MET A 25 7.02 -14.65 -5.10
C MET A 25 8.47 -14.16 -5.31
N PRO A 26 9.52 -14.82 -4.76
CA PRO A 26 10.89 -14.38 -5.00
C PRO A 26 11.29 -14.41 -6.48
N GLU A 27 10.82 -15.42 -7.23
CA GLU A 27 11.08 -15.53 -8.67
C GLU A 27 10.32 -14.46 -9.46
N ILE A 28 9.05 -14.21 -9.11
CA ILE A 28 8.26 -13.12 -9.69
C ILE A 28 8.94 -11.76 -9.46
N LEU A 29 9.46 -11.51 -8.25
CA LEU A 29 10.16 -10.26 -7.94
C LEU A 29 11.55 -10.19 -8.57
N ALA A 30 12.23 -11.33 -8.76
CA ALA A 30 13.50 -11.40 -9.47
C ALA A 30 13.35 -11.08 -10.96
N ALA A 31 12.19 -11.37 -11.57
CA ALA A 31 11.88 -11.02 -12.96
C ALA A 31 11.89 -9.49 -13.23
N TYR A 32 11.81 -8.68 -12.17
CA TYR A 32 11.96 -7.22 -12.27
C TYR A 32 13.44 -6.78 -12.33
N GLU A 33 14.41 -7.67 -12.16
CA GLU A 33 15.86 -7.41 -12.25
C GLU A 33 16.34 -6.26 -11.34
N VAL A 34 15.75 -6.16 -10.14
CA VAL A 34 16.14 -5.19 -9.10
C VAL A 34 16.77 -5.88 -7.89
N VAL A 35 16.25 -7.04 -7.52
CA VAL A 35 16.70 -7.84 -6.37
C VAL A 35 16.70 -9.31 -6.73
N GLU A 36 17.62 -10.07 -6.15
CA GLU A 36 17.76 -11.51 -6.38
C GLU A 36 17.94 -12.27 -5.07
N GLY A 37 17.71 -13.58 -5.11
CA GLY A 37 17.94 -14.50 -3.99
C GLY A 37 17.25 -14.06 -2.70
N GLY A 38 18.02 -13.99 -1.60
CA GLY A 38 17.49 -13.63 -0.28
C GLY A 38 16.88 -12.21 -0.21
N ALA A 39 17.35 -11.28 -1.03
CA ALA A 39 16.79 -9.92 -1.08
C ALA A 39 15.39 -9.91 -1.71
N ALA A 40 15.15 -10.73 -2.73
CA ALA A 40 13.82 -10.90 -3.33
C ALA A 40 12.83 -11.52 -2.33
N THR A 41 13.28 -12.49 -1.53
CA THR A 41 12.46 -13.06 -0.45
C THR A 41 12.13 -12.03 0.63
N ALA A 42 13.10 -11.23 1.07
CA ALA A 42 12.86 -10.16 2.04
C ALA A 42 11.88 -9.10 1.51
N LEU A 43 11.98 -8.76 0.22
CA LEU A 43 11.04 -7.87 -0.44
C LEU A 43 9.63 -8.47 -0.50
N ALA A 44 9.49 -9.76 -0.85
CA ALA A 44 8.21 -10.46 -0.84
C ALA A 44 7.55 -10.41 0.54
N VAL A 45 8.30 -10.76 1.59
CA VAL A 45 7.80 -10.69 2.97
C VAL A 45 7.36 -9.28 3.34
N THR A 46 8.14 -8.27 2.95
CA THR A 46 7.85 -6.85 3.24
C THR A 46 6.57 -6.38 2.56
N LEU A 47 6.39 -6.72 1.28
CA LEU A 47 5.17 -6.38 0.52
C LEU A 47 3.95 -7.07 1.13
N ILE A 48 4.00 -8.39 1.33
CA ILE A 48 2.89 -9.17 1.90
C ILE A 48 2.50 -8.63 3.28
N ALA A 49 3.48 -8.41 4.15
CA ALA A 49 3.23 -7.89 5.49
C ALA A 49 2.63 -6.49 5.45
N GLY A 50 3.17 -5.60 4.62
CA GLY A 50 2.66 -4.24 4.43
C GLY A 50 1.21 -4.24 3.94
N GLU A 51 0.92 -5.04 2.91
CA GLU A 51 -0.41 -5.19 2.34
C GLU A 51 -1.43 -5.75 3.34
N LEU A 52 -1.06 -6.81 4.05
CA LEU A 52 -1.92 -7.42 5.04
C LEU A 52 -2.21 -6.46 6.20
N LEU A 53 -1.18 -5.78 6.71
CA LEU A 53 -1.31 -4.82 7.81
C LEU A 53 -2.21 -3.66 7.43
N CYS A 54 -1.98 -2.99 6.29
CA CYS A 54 -2.83 -1.86 5.90
C CYS A 54 -4.23 -2.32 5.47
N GLY A 55 -4.34 -3.46 4.79
CA GLY A 55 -5.60 -4.04 4.33
C GLY A 55 -6.52 -4.37 5.50
N LEU A 56 -6.04 -5.18 6.45
CA LEU A 56 -6.78 -5.54 7.65
C LEU A 56 -7.11 -4.32 8.50
N TRP A 57 -6.19 -3.34 8.61
CA TRP A 57 -6.48 -2.13 9.37
C TRP A 57 -7.63 -1.33 8.75
N PHE A 58 -7.65 -1.17 7.43
CA PHE A 58 -8.73 -0.47 6.75
C PHE A 58 -10.07 -1.21 6.83
N LEU A 59 -10.06 -2.55 6.86
CA LEU A 59 -11.27 -3.38 7.01
C LEU A 59 -11.81 -3.39 8.44
N LEU A 60 -10.94 -3.61 9.43
CA LEU A 60 -11.33 -3.73 10.83
C LEU A 60 -11.59 -2.38 11.49
N ARG A 61 -10.88 -1.33 11.06
CA ARG A 61 -10.98 0.02 11.63
C ARG A 61 -11.12 1.10 10.55
N PRO A 62 -12.14 1.03 9.67
CA PRO A 62 -12.32 1.97 8.56
C PRO A 62 -12.47 3.42 9.02
N ARG A 63 -13.01 3.62 10.24
CA ARG A 63 -13.22 4.93 10.87
C ARG A 63 -12.00 5.51 11.59
N SER A 64 -10.91 4.76 11.71
CA SER A 64 -9.73 5.21 12.47
C SER A 64 -9.04 6.41 11.83
N SER A 65 -8.75 7.44 12.61
CA SER A 65 -7.93 8.60 12.17
C SER A 65 -6.42 8.31 12.22
N ALA A 66 -6.02 7.06 12.46
CA ALA A 66 -4.62 6.67 12.51
C ALA A 66 -3.91 6.96 11.18
N ARG A 67 -2.74 7.59 11.27
CA ARG A 67 -1.91 7.95 10.12
C ARG A 67 -1.10 6.77 9.59
N THR A 68 -0.72 5.86 10.49
CA THR A 68 0.10 4.68 10.21
C THR A 68 -0.38 3.84 9.03
N PRO A 69 -1.65 3.36 8.96
CA PRO A 69 -2.10 2.53 7.84
C PRO A 69 -2.07 3.27 6.49
N VAL A 70 -2.25 4.60 6.49
CA VAL A 70 -2.16 5.42 5.27
C VAL A 70 -0.72 5.49 4.78
N TRP A 71 0.25 5.63 5.69
CA TRP A 71 1.67 5.62 5.33
C TRP A 71 2.13 4.25 4.83
N VAL A 72 1.71 3.17 5.49
CA VAL A 72 2.02 1.80 5.03
C VAL A 72 1.45 1.56 3.63
N TYR A 73 0.16 1.86 3.42
CA TYR A 73 -0.48 1.80 2.10
C TYR A 73 0.27 2.60 1.03
N THR A 74 0.68 3.83 1.36
CA THR A 74 1.44 4.69 0.44
C THR A 74 2.78 4.06 0.09
N GLY A 75 3.52 3.55 1.09
CA GLY A 75 4.84 2.92 0.88
C GLY A 75 4.74 1.69 -0.01
N VAL A 76 3.77 0.80 0.25
CA VAL A 76 3.52 -0.39 -0.57
C VAL A 76 3.13 0.00 -1.99
N SER A 77 2.22 0.97 -2.16
CA SER A 77 1.80 1.44 -3.49
C SER A 77 2.98 2.03 -4.28
N LEU A 78 3.88 2.76 -3.60
CA LEU A 78 5.09 3.30 -4.22
C LEU A 78 6.08 2.20 -4.62
N LEU A 79 6.22 1.15 -3.82
CA LEU A 79 7.07 0.01 -4.16
C LEU A 79 6.57 -0.71 -5.40
N TRP A 80 5.28 -1.06 -5.45
CA TRP A 80 4.68 -1.69 -6.63
C TRP A 80 4.78 -0.81 -7.88
N ALA A 81 4.36 0.45 -7.77
CA ALA A 81 4.46 1.39 -8.87
C ALA A 81 5.92 1.59 -9.33
N GLY A 82 6.87 1.62 -8.38
CA GLY A 82 8.29 1.72 -8.67
C GLY A 82 8.81 0.53 -9.47
N LEU A 83 8.47 -0.70 -9.05
CA LEU A 83 8.79 -1.94 -9.76
C LEU A 83 8.15 -1.98 -11.16
N ALA A 84 6.88 -1.60 -11.28
CA ALA A 84 6.17 -1.59 -12.56
C ALA A 84 6.75 -0.55 -13.52
N VAL A 85 6.96 0.69 -13.06
CA VAL A 85 7.52 1.77 -13.87
C VAL A 85 8.95 1.44 -14.31
N GLN A 86 9.80 0.96 -13.40
CA GLN A 86 11.17 0.61 -13.79
C GLN A 86 11.18 -0.53 -14.82
N GLY A 87 10.37 -1.58 -14.62
CA GLY A 87 10.34 -2.72 -15.53
C GLY A 87 9.82 -2.32 -16.91
N PHE A 88 8.82 -1.45 -16.94
CA PHE A 88 8.27 -0.90 -18.17
C PHE A 88 9.28 -0.01 -18.91
N LEU A 89 10.00 0.87 -18.20
CA LEU A 89 11.03 1.72 -18.80
C LEU A 89 12.22 0.92 -19.34
N ARG A 90 12.52 -0.23 -18.74
CA ARG A 90 13.54 -1.18 -19.21
C ARG A 90 13.04 -2.10 -20.32
N GLY A 91 11.74 -2.08 -20.64
CA GLY A 91 11.14 -2.97 -21.64
C GLY A 91 11.10 -4.44 -21.21
N LEU A 92 11.10 -4.73 -19.90
CA LEU A 92 11.04 -6.10 -19.39
C LEU A 92 9.67 -6.73 -19.69
N THR A 93 9.68 -7.94 -20.25
CA THR A 93 8.48 -8.73 -20.47
C THR A 93 8.15 -9.55 -19.24
N VAL A 94 7.64 -8.87 -18.20
CA VAL A 94 7.20 -9.52 -16.97
C VAL A 94 5.79 -10.08 -17.18
N GLU A 95 5.65 -11.40 -17.26
CA GLU A 95 4.36 -12.06 -17.52
C GLU A 95 3.41 -12.03 -16.32
N ASN A 96 3.96 -11.92 -15.11
CA ASN A 96 3.18 -11.80 -13.88
C ASN A 96 3.69 -10.62 -13.05
N CYS A 97 2.87 -9.57 -12.95
CA CYS A 97 3.21 -8.41 -12.14
C CYS A 97 3.30 -8.72 -10.64
N GLY A 98 2.70 -9.81 -10.16
CA GLY A 98 2.87 -10.32 -8.79
C GLY A 98 1.89 -9.78 -7.75
N CYS A 99 1.05 -8.79 -8.10
CA CYS A 99 0.10 -8.16 -7.17
C CYS A 99 -0.80 -9.16 -6.42
N PHE A 100 -1.29 -10.21 -7.10
CA PHE A 100 -2.13 -11.26 -6.51
C PHE A 100 -1.43 -12.63 -6.48
N GLY A 101 -0.10 -12.65 -6.49
CA GLY A 101 0.66 -13.89 -6.58
C GLY A 101 0.48 -14.58 -7.93
N THR A 102 0.34 -15.90 -7.94
CA THR A 102 0.14 -16.70 -9.17
C THR A 102 -1.32 -16.89 -9.59
N TYR A 103 -2.27 -16.40 -8.78
CA TYR A 103 -3.71 -16.66 -8.99
C TYR A 103 -4.38 -15.66 -9.93
N LEU A 104 -3.91 -14.41 -9.96
CA LEU A 104 -4.40 -13.36 -10.85
C LEU A 104 -3.21 -12.76 -11.62
N THR A 105 -2.65 -13.57 -12.52
CA THR A 105 -1.50 -13.16 -13.31
C THR A 105 -1.92 -12.06 -14.28
N GLN A 106 -1.18 -10.96 -14.27
CA GLN A 106 -1.32 -9.88 -15.24
C GLN A 106 0.06 -9.57 -15.77
N SER A 107 0.19 -9.52 -17.10
CA SER A 107 1.43 -9.08 -17.72
C SER A 107 1.65 -7.59 -17.44
N LEU A 108 2.92 -7.23 -17.24
CA LEU A 108 3.31 -5.85 -17.07
C LEU A 108 3.03 -5.07 -18.36
N GLY A 109 2.26 -4.00 -18.23
CA GLY A 109 1.87 -3.15 -19.33
C GLY A 109 1.06 -1.96 -18.87
N TRP A 110 0.47 -1.24 -19.83
CA TRP A 110 -0.34 -0.05 -19.57
C TRP A 110 -1.46 -0.25 -18.53
N PRO A 111 -2.21 -1.37 -18.52
CA PRO A 111 -3.26 -1.55 -17.52
C PRO A 111 -2.73 -1.54 -16.08
N VAL A 112 -1.60 -2.20 -15.83
CA VAL A 112 -0.97 -2.26 -14.50
C VAL A 112 -0.46 -0.88 -14.08
N LEU A 113 0.20 -0.14 -14.98
CA LEU A 113 0.67 1.22 -14.69
C LEU A 113 -0.48 2.18 -14.35
N VAL A 114 -1.62 2.06 -15.05
CA VAL A 114 -2.80 2.87 -14.75
C VAL A 114 -3.39 2.49 -13.39
N GLN A 115 -3.46 1.20 -13.06
CA GLN A 115 -3.92 0.71 -11.75
C GLN A 115 -3.03 1.23 -10.62
N ASP A 116 -1.71 1.13 -10.76
CA ASP A 116 -0.74 1.66 -9.80
C ASP A 116 -0.84 3.19 -9.67
N GLY A 117 -1.00 3.90 -10.79
CA GLY A 117 -1.25 5.33 -10.81
C GLY A 117 -2.51 5.72 -10.02
N LEU A 118 -3.59 4.96 -10.17
CA LEU A 118 -4.83 5.17 -9.39
C LEU A 118 -4.61 4.95 -7.90
N LEU A 119 -3.88 3.90 -7.50
CA LEU A 119 -3.52 3.66 -6.10
C LEU A 119 -2.71 4.83 -5.52
N LEU A 120 -1.74 5.36 -6.26
CA LEU A 120 -0.97 6.53 -5.84
C LEU A 120 -1.83 7.80 -5.72
N VAL A 121 -2.79 8.01 -6.62
CA VAL A 121 -3.76 9.11 -6.50
C VAL A 121 -4.57 8.97 -5.22
N TYR A 122 -5.07 7.76 -4.91
CA TYR A 122 -5.79 7.50 -3.67
C TYR A 122 -4.91 7.70 -2.43
N ALA A 123 -3.62 7.34 -2.49
CA ALA A 123 -2.65 7.63 -1.43
C ALA A 123 -2.53 9.13 -1.19
N GLY A 124 -2.41 9.93 -2.26
CA GLY A 124 -2.40 11.39 -2.18
C GLY A 124 -3.66 11.98 -1.54
N VAL A 125 -4.83 11.44 -1.89
CA VAL A 125 -6.11 11.86 -1.28
C VAL A 125 -6.15 11.53 0.22
N LEU A 126 -5.76 10.31 0.62
CA LEU A 126 -5.73 9.90 2.03
C LEU A 126 -4.71 10.72 2.84
N LEU A 127 -3.52 10.98 2.29
CA LEU A 127 -2.49 11.80 2.93
C LEU A 127 -2.94 13.26 3.10
N ARG A 128 -3.59 13.84 2.09
CA ARG A 128 -4.18 15.19 2.22
C ARG A 128 -5.23 15.24 3.33
N GLY A 129 -6.09 14.22 3.43
CA GLY A 129 -7.07 14.11 4.50
C GLY A 129 -6.44 14.05 5.89
N VAL A 130 -5.36 13.28 6.04
CA VAL A 130 -4.60 13.17 7.30
C VAL A 130 -3.89 14.48 7.67
N ARG A 131 -3.29 15.17 6.69
CA ARG A 131 -2.61 16.46 6.91
C ARG A 131 -3.60 17.54 7.39
N ARG A 132 -4.78 17.62 6.77
CA ARG A 132 -5.83 18.58 7.16
C ARG A 132 -6.29 18.40 8.61
N GLN A 133 -6.39 17.16 9.10
CA GLN A 133 -6.73 16.89 10.50
C GLN A 133 -5.64 17.31 11.49
N GLY A 134 -4.37 17.29 11.07
CA GLY A 134 -3.25 17.78 11.88
C GLY A 134 -3.18 19.30 12.01
N SER A 135 -3.77 20.02 11.06
CA SER A 135 -3.76 21.50 11.00
C SER A 135 -5.00 22.15 11.60
N ALA A 136 -5.99 21.37 12.06
CA ALA A 136 -7.14 21.93 12.77
C ALA A 136 -6.64 22.56 14.10
N PRO A 137 -6.98 23.83 14.40
CA PRO A 137 -6.53 24.48 15.63
C PRO A 137 -7.04 23.69 16.84
N ARG A 138 -6.14 23.28 17.73
CA ARG A 138 -6.54 22.86 19.07
C ARG A 138 -7.03 24.11 19.78
N THR A 139 -8.34 24.31 19.86
CA THR A 139 -8.93 25.24 20.83
C THR A 139 -8.62 24.69 22.21
N HIS A 140 -7.49 25.10 22.76
CA HIS A 140 -7.17 24.94 24.18
C HIS A 140 -8.14 25.85 24.91
N SER A 141 -9.21 25.28 25.48
CA SER A 141 -10.06 26.01 26.42
C SER A 141 -9.23 26.27 27.66
N SER A 142 -8.68 27.47 27.77
CA SER A 142 -8.10 28.00 28.99
C SER A 142 -9.26 28.36 29.92
N ASP A 143 -9.80 27.38 30.62
CA ASP A 143 -10.83 27.65 31.62
C ASP A 143 -10.17 28.08 32.94
N THR A 144 -10.02 29.40 33.03
CA THR A 144 -10.33 30.26 34.17
C THR A 144 -9.76 29.88 35.54
N LYS A 145 -8.67 30.58 35.88
CA LYS A 145 -8.20 30.88 37.24
C LYS A 145 -9.34 31.49 38.06
N VAL A 146 -9.84 30.78 39.07
CA VAL A 146 -10.65 31.37 40.14
C VAL A 146 -9.76 31.45 41.37
N ASP A 147 -9.00 32.54 41.47
CA ASP A 147 -8.49 33.02 42.74
C ASP A 147 -9.59 33.86 43.40
N SER A 148 -10.06 33.48 44.57
CA SER A 148 -10.58 34.42 45.57
C SER A 148 -10.46 33.80 46.97
N PRO A 149 -9.93 34.55 47.96
CA PRO A 149 -9.84 34.14 49.37
C PRO A 149 -11.19 34.24 50.12
#